data_AF-A0A1H7MZB7-F1
#
_entry.id   AF-A0A1H7MZB7-F1
#
_cell.length_a   1.000
_cell.length_b   1.000
_cell.length_c   1.000
_cell.angle_alpha   90.00
_cell.angle_beta   90.00
_cell.angle_gamma   90.00
#
_symmetry.space_group_name_H-M   'P 1'
#
loop_
_entity.id
_entity.type
_entity.pdbx_description
1 polymer ?
#
loop_
_entity_poly.entity_id
_entity_poly.type
_entity_poly.pdbx_seq_one_letter_code
_entity_poly.pdbx_strand_id
1 'polypeptide(L)'
;MPMQQAQARMFLAMLRREVEDLAAGIESAEADAVRARGAGNLDRQAELLVRAGALDRRMYEVHRMIARLQTRFPDADDLAPEPA
;
A
#
# COMPACT_ATOMS: atom_id res chain seq x y z
N MET A 1 26.66 -0.80 -9.41
CA MET A 1 26.40 0.53 -10.03
C MET A 1 25.64 1.39 -9.03
N PRO A 2 26.29 2.38 -8.37
CA PRO A 2 25.70 3.16 -7.29
C PRO A 2 24.41 3.91 -7.71
N MET A 3 24.33 4.34 -8.97
CA MET A 3 23.14 5.01 -9.54
C MET A 3 21.89 4.10 -9.55
N GLN A 4 22.03 2.80 -9.85
CA GLN A 4 20.90 1.86 -9.87
C GLN A 4 20.38 1.57 -8.46
N GLN A 5 21.28 1.57 -7.46
CA GLN A 5 20.92 1.35 -6.06
C GLN A 5 20.20 2.56 -5.45
N ALA A 6 20.66 3.78 -5.77
CA ALA A 6 19.96 5.01 -5.38
C ALA A 6 18.54 5.08 -5.99
N GLN A 7 18.38 4.71 -7.26
CA GLN A 7 17.06 4.63 -7.91
C GLN A 7 16.17 3.56 -7.27
N ALA A 8 16.71 2.38 -6.95
CA ALA A 8 15.97 1.32 -6.26
C ALA A 8 15.47 1.77 -4.89
N ARG A 9 16.29 2.52 -4.13
CA ARG A 9 15.90 3.12 -2.83
C ARG A 9 14.74 4.10 -2.98
N MET A 10 14.81 5.01 -3.95
CA MET A 10 13.72 5.96 -4.21
C MET A 10 12.43 5.25 -4.61
N PHE A 11 12.53 4.24 -5.47
CA PHE A 11 11.38 3.46 -5.90
C PHE A 11 10.76 2.65 -4.75
N LEU A 12 11.58 2.06 -3.86
CA LEU A 12 11.11 1.44 -2.62
C LEU A 12 10.36 2.42 -1.72
N ALA A 13 10.88 3.63 -1.52
CA ALA A 13 10.23 4.64 -0.71
C ALA A 13 8.85 5.03 -1.27
N MET A 14 8.74 5.20 -2.60
CA MET A 14 7.45 5.47 -3.25
C MET A 14 6.47 4.30 -3.11
N LEU A 15 6.93 3.06 -3.28
CA LEU A 15 6.07 1.88 -3.10
C LEU A 15 5.60 1.72 -1.65
N ARG A 16 6.45 2.03 -0.66
CA ARG A 16 6.07 2.03 0.75
C ARG A 16 5.01 3.09 1.04
N ARG A 17 5.18 4.29 0.48
CA ARG A 17 4.18 5.34 0.59
C ARG A 17 2.84 4.94 -0.02
N GLU A 18 2.87 4.31 -1.19
CA GLU A 18 1.67 3.78 -1.83
C GLU A 18 0.97 2.72 -0.95
N VAL A 19 1.72 1.87 -0.24
CA VAL A 19 1.12 0.92 0.74
C VAL A 19 0.40 1.67 1.86
N GLU A 20 1.00 2.72 2.42
CA GLU A 20 0.36 3.54 3.47
C GLU A 20 -0.94 4.18 2.96
N ASP A 21 -0.90 4.78 1.77
CA ASP A 21 -2.06 5.46 1.19
C ASP A 21 -3.18 4.45 0.82
N LEU A 22 -2.83 3.24 0.37
CA LEU A 22 -3.78 2.16 0.11
C LEU A 22 -4.41 1.63 1.40
N ALA A 23 -3.63 1.44 2.46
CA ALA A 23 -4.12 0.99 3.76
C ALA A 23 -5.14 1.99 4.34
N ALA A 24 -4.80 3.29 4.34
CA ALA A 24 -5.72 4.34 4.75
C ALA A 24 -7.01 4.37 3.89
N GLY A 25 -6.88 4.12 2.59
CA GLY A 25 -8.02 4.01 1.68
C GLY A 25 -8.95 2.84 1.99
N ILE A 26 -8.39 1.67 2.34
CA ILE A 26 -9.15 0.48 2.76
C ILE A 26 -9.91 0.78 4.05
N GLU A 27 -9.21 1.26 5.08
CA GLU A 27 -9.81 1.61 6.37
C GLU A 27 -10.95 2.62 6.21
N SER A 28 -10.76 3.65 5.39
CA SER A 28 -11.80 4.64 5.11
C SER A 28 -13.01 4.01 4.41
N ALA A 29 -12.80 3.17 3.40
CA ALA A 29 -13.89 2.52 2.67
C ALA A 29 -14.68 1.56 3.55
N GLU A 30 -14.02 0.81 4.42
CA GLU A 30 -14.66 -0.09 5.38
C GLU A 30 -15.45 0.69 6.43
N ALA A 31 -14.89 1.78 6.98
CA ALA A 31 -15.58 2.64 7.92
C ALA A 31 -16.84 3.28 7.29
N ASP A 32 -16.75 3.73 6.03
CA ASP A 32 -17.91 4.21 5.27
C ASP A 32 -18.95 3.11 5.04
N ALA A 33 -18.52 1.87 4.78
CA ALA A 33 -19.44 0.75 4.57
C ALA A 33 -20.23 0.44 5.84
N VAL A 34 -19.58 0.48 7.01
CA VAL A 34 -20.24 0.34 8.32
C VAL A 34 -21.28 1.45 8.53
N ARG A 35 -20.93 2.71 8.21
CA ARG A 35 -21.87 3.84 8.29
C ARG A 35 -23.07 3.66 7.35
N ALA A 36 -22.83 3.27 6.09
CA ALA A 36 -23.88 3.03 5.10
C ALA A 36 -24.85 1.93 5.54
N ARG A 37 -24.32 0.84 6.10
CA ARG A 37 -25.11 -0.23 6.71
C ARG A 37 -25.98 0.27 7.85
N GLY A 38 -25.41 1.06 8.77
CA GLY A 38 -26.14 1.67 9.89
C GLY A 38 -27.28 2.59 9.44
N ALA A 39 -27.14 3.22 8.27
CA ALA A 39 -28.17 4.04 7.65
C ALA A 39 -29.18 3.24 6.78
N GLY A 40 -29.04 1.91 6.69
CA GLY A 40 -29.88 1.05 5.85
C GLY A 40 -29.59 1.11 4.35
N ASN A 41 -28.50 1.77 3.93
CA ASN A 41 -28.12 1.90 2.52
C ASN A 41 -27.22 0.74 2.09
N LEU A 42 -27.84 -0.40 1.80
CA LEU A 42 -27.15 -1.66 1.46
C LEU A 42 -26.43 -1.59 0.10
N ASP A 43 -26.98 -0.88 -0.88
CA ASP A 43 -26.32 -0.70 -2.18
C ASP A 43 -25.00 0.05 -2.02
N ARG A 44 -25.03 1.15 -1.26
CA ARG A 44 -23.81 1.92 -0.98
C ARG A 44 -22.80 1.12 -0.17
N GLN A 45 -23.25 0.32 0.79
CA GLN A 45 -22.38 -0.58 1.53
C GLN A 45 -21.67 -1.56 0.58
N ALA A 46 -22.41 -2.19 -0.34
CA ALA A 46 -21.85 -3.14 -1.29
C ALA A 46 -20.79 -2.50 -2.21
N GLU A 47 -21.06 -1.30 -2.74
CA GLU A 47 -20.10 -0.53 -3.53
C GLU A 47 -18.79 -0.26 -2.77
N LEU A 48 -18.89 0.13 -1.51
CA LEU A 48 -17.73 0.45 -0.67
C LEU A 48 -16.90 -0.80 -0.36
N LEU A 49 -17.53 -1.94 -0.13
CA LEU A 49 -16.83 -3.22 0.06
C LEU A 49 -16.13 -3.68 -1.23
N VAL A 50 -16.75 -3.49 -2.40
CA VAL A 50 -16.09 -3.75 -3.69
C VAL A 50 -14.86 -2.86 -3.87
N ARG A 51 -14.97 -1.58 -3.49
CA ARG A 51 -13.84 -0.64 -3.52
C ARG A 51 -12.72 -1.08 -2.57
N ALA A 52 -13.04 -1.42 -1.32
CA ALA A 52 -12.06 -1.92 -0.35
C ALA A 52 -11.33 -3.17 -0.90
N GLY A 53 -12.07 -4.13 -1.45
CA GLY A 53 -11.47 -5.32 -2.08
C GLY A 53 -10.61 -5.01 -3.32
N ALA A 54 -10.89 -3.93 -4.05
CA ALA A 54 -10.03 -3.49 -5.15
C ALA A 54 -8.71 -2.87 -4.65
N LEU A 55 -8.78 -2.07 -3.58
CA LEU A 55 -7.60 -1.49 -2.93
C LEU A 55 -6.72 -2.58 -2.30
N ASP A 56 -7.32 -3.59 -1.67
CA ASP A 56 -6.59 -4.72 -1.10
C ASP A 56 -5.83 -5.53 -2.15
N ARG A 57 -6.46 -5.82 -3.30
CA ARG A 57 -5.77 -6.45 -4.45
C ARG A 57 -4.59 -5.60 -4.93
N ARG A 58 -4.76 -4.27 -4.98
CA ARG A 58 -3.69 -3.36 -5.37
C ARG A 58 -2.54 -3.37 -4.36
N MET A 59 -2.86 -3.37 -3.07
CA MET A 59 -1.87 -3.45 -1.99
C MET A 59 -1.05 -4.74 -2.09
N TYR A 60 -1.69 -5.86 -2.40
CA TYR A 60 -1.01 -7.13 -2.65
C TYR A 60 -0.02 -7.06 -3.83
N GLU A 61 -0.40 -6.41 -4.93
CA GLU A 61 0.50 -6.19 -6.08
C GLU A 61 1.71 -5.34 -5.70
N VAL A 62 1.50 -4.26 -4.94
CA VAL A 62 2.57 -3.37 -4.48
C VAL A 62 3.54 -4.12 -3.56
N HIS A 63 3.04 -4.92 -2.62
CA HIS A 63 3.88 -5.79 -1.80
C HIS A 63 4.72 -6.78 -2.63
N ARG A 64 4.13 -7.37 -3.68
CA ARG A 64 4.89 -8.21 -4.61
C ARG A 64 5.98 -7.43 -5.35
N MET A 65 5.72 -6.18 -5.74
CA MET A 65 6.72 -5.34 -6.38
C MET A 65 7.88 -5.02 -5.43
N ILE A 66 7.57 -4.67 -4.17
CA ILE A 66 8.56 -4.43 -3.12
C ILE A 66 9.45 -5.69 -2.94
N ALA A 67 8.82 -6.87 -2.77
CA ALA A 67 9.56 -8.12 -2.58
C ALA A 67 10.50 -8.42 -3.77
N ARG A 68 10.03 -8.25 -5.01
CA ARG A 68 10.88 -8.45 -6.21
C ARG A 68 12.05 -7.47 -6.24
N LEU A 69 11.82 -6.23 -5.84
CA LEU A 69 12.83 -5.18 -5.86
C LEU A 69 13.88 -5.40 -4.78
N GLN A 70 13.47 -5.79 -3.57
CA GLN A 70 14.38 -6.19 -2.48
C GLN A 70 15.22 -7.42 -2.85
N THR A 71 14.63 -8.43 -3.51
CA THR A 71 15.41 -9.58 -4.02
C THR A 71 16.46 -9.14 -5.04
N ARG A 72 16.16 -8.13 -5.87
CA ARG A 72 17.08 -7.65 -6.91
C ARG A 72 18.17 -6.71 -6.36
N PHE A 73 17.85 -5.95 -5.32
CA PHE A 73 18.68 -4.93 -4.69
C PHE A 73 18.58 -5.04 -3.15
N PRO A 74 19.23 -6.04 -2.53
CA PRO A 74 19.12 -6.28 -1.09
C PRO A 74 19.60 -5.08 -0.25
N ASP A 75 20.64 -4.40 -0.70
CA ASP A 75 21.25 -3.23 -0.03
C ASP A 75 20.46 -1.92 -0.27
N ALA A 76 19.29 -1.99 -0.92
CA ALA A 76 18.40 -0.85 -1.09
C ALA A 76 17.46 -0.65 0.12
N ASP A 77 17.40 -1.61 1.03
CA ASP A 77 16.63 -1.49 2.27
C ASP A 77 17.46 -1.03 3.47
N ASP A 78 18.76 -0.81 3.25
CA ASP A 78 19.71 -0.40 4.28
C ASP A 78 19.52 1.08 4.61
N LEU A 79 18.42 1.35 5.31
CA LEU A 79 18.10 2.56 6.03
C LEU A 79 17.75 2.13 7.47
N ALA A 80 18.67 1.40 8.10
CA ALA A 80 18.83 1.59 9.53
C ALA A 80 19.20 3.08 9.70
N PRO A 81 18.47 3.88 10.50
CA PRO A 81 18.94 5.21 10.83
C PRO A 81 20.34 5.05 11.45
N GLU A 82 21.36 5.69 10.87
CA GLU A 82 22.67 5.70 11.50
C GLU A 82 22.50 6.26 12.92
N PRO A 83 23.04 5.59 13.96
CA PRO A 83 23.00 6.14 15.30
C PRO A 83 23.77 7.45 15.31
N ALA A 84 23.08 8.52 15.72
CA ALA A 84 23.64 9.85 15.97
C ALA A 84 24.71 9.82 17.07
#